data_AF-A0A560WDY4-F1
#
_entry.id   AF-A0A560WDY4-F1
#
_cell.length_a   1.000
_cell.length_b   1.000
_cell.length_c   1.000
_cell.angle_alpha   90.00
_cell.angle_beta   90.00
_cell.angle_gamma   90.00
#
_symmetry.space_group_name_H-M   'P 1'
#
loop_
_entity.id
_entity.type
_entity.pdbx_description
1 polymer ?
#
loop_
_entity_poly.entity_id
_entity_poly.type
_entity_poly.pdbx_seq_one_letter_code
_entity_poly.pdbx_strand_id
1 'polypeptide(L)'
;MTTTTSLNVLSDADFAARMATYRPNGLEPEVWDEWADEVADIVRAAEPSSAQDLTYLLGVVCGYLRWSTPVHGTNDFAAQVTEDLITQYLKRLERAGTAVGTLENRRSQLLRVHRGLAGLPTRKAIMRGRSPYTAPYSPSGVHALRAICAPSEELQVLLRILDDRTLTTSEVMDRLKGVATDRLREDFARAGLKWSRERWRVTWAAGLVNDEADFVTLALRHGFSRNDCERFLAHHPATPGTPLQLRG
;
A
#
# COMPACT_ATOMS: atom_id res chain seq x y z
N MET A 1 -7.34 24.19 -22.73
CA MET A 1 -7.24 22.85 -23.36
C MET A 1 -7.11 21.84 -22.24
N THR A 2 -8.18 21.14 -21.90
CA THR A 2 -8.17 20.07 -20.88
C THR A 2 -7.59 18.82 -21.51
N THR A 3 -6.37 18.45 -21.12
CA THR A 3 -5.77 17.17 -21.49
C THR A 3 -6.57 16.08 -20.78
N THR A 4 -7.49 15.44 -21.49
CA THR A 4 -8.15 14.21 -21.01
C THR A 4 -7.08 13.14 -20.96
N THR A 5 -6.43 12.99 -19.80
CA THR A 5 -5.51 11.88 -19.54
C THR A 5 -6.31 10.60 -19.68
N SER A 6 -6.19 9.93 -20.83
CA SER A 6 -6.73 8.58 -21.04
C SER A 6 -6.19 7.70 -19.93
N LEU A 7 -7.07 7.34 -19.00
CA LEU A 7 -6.74 6.54 -17.83
C LEU A 7 -6.42 5.12 -18.30
N ASN A 8 -5.30 4.55 -17.84
CA ASN A 8 -4.95 3.15 -18.09
C ASN A 8 -6.05 2.24 -17.51
N VAL A 9 -6.82 1.63 -18.40
CA VAL A 9 -7.66 0.46 -18.13
C VAL A 9 -6.83 -0.75 -18.57
N LEU A 10 -6.86 -1.83 -17.78
CA LEU A 10 -6.21 -3.08 -18.16
C LEU A 10 -6.76 -3.56 -19.51
N SER A 11 -5.88 -3.96 -20.43
CA SER A 11 -6.31 -4.44 -21.74
C SER A 11 -7.14 -5.73 -21.60
N ASP A 12 -8.07 -5.97 -22.53
CA ASP A 12 -8.88 -7.20 -22.53
C ASP A 12 -8.00 -8.46 -22.64
N ALA A 13 -6.88 -8.37 -23.38
CA ALA A 13 -5.91 -9.46 -23.50
C ALA A 13 -5.26 -9.79 -22.16
N ASP A 14 -4.80 -8.77 -21.41
CA ASP A 14 -4.20 -8.96 -20.09
C ASP A 14 -5.23 -9.47 -19.07
N PHE A 15 -6.47 -8.99 -19.17
CA PHE A 15 -7.58 -9.46 -18.35
C PHE A 15 -7.85 -10.95 -18.59
N ALA A 16 -8.01 -11.36 -19.85
CA ALA A 16 -8.27 -12.75 -20.23
C ALA A 16 -7.11 -13.68 -19.83
N ALA A 17 -5.86 -13.26 -20.09
CA ALA A 17 -4.67 -14.02 -19.70
C ALA A 17 -4.59 -14.24 -18.19
N ARG A 18 -4.97 -13.22 -17.39
CA ARG A 18 -5.02 -13.37 -15.93
C ARG A 18 -6.18 -14.28 -15.51
N MET A 19 -7.37 -14.15 -16.08
CA MET A 19 -8.51 -15.03 -15.75
C MET A 19 -8.20 -16.50 -16.01
N ALA A 20 -7.51 -16.82 -17.11
CA ALA A 20 -7.14 -18.19 -17.45
C ALA A 20 -6.22 -18.84 -16.39
N THR A 21 -5.30 -18.05 -15.82
CA THR A 21 -4.25 -18.55 -14.89
C THR A 21 -4.61 -18.38 -13.41
N TYR A 22 -5.58 -17.54 -13.09
CA TYR A 22 -5.94 -17.27 -11.71
C TYR A 22 -6.65 -18.46 -11.06
N ARG A 23 -6.25 -18.81 -9.84
CA ARG A 23 -6.94 -19.78 -8.98
C ARG A 23 -7.11 -19.17 -7.58
N PRO A 24 -8.34 -18.97 -7.11
CA PRO A 24 -8.60 -18.39 -5.80
C PRO A 24 -8.14 -19.32 -4.67
N ASN A 25 -7.52 -18.75 -3.64
CA ASN A 25 -7.17 -19.52 -2.45
C ASN A 25 -8.42 -19.84 -1.62
N GLY A 26 -8.67 -21.13 -1.38
CA GLY A 26 -9.75 -21.61 -0.50
C GLY A 26 -11.12 -21.68 -1.16
N LEU A 27 -11.20 -21.63 -2.49
CA LEU A 27 -12.35 -22.17 -3.23
C LEU A 27 -11.91 -23.48 -3.88
N GLU A 28 -12.79 -24.47 -3.85
CA GLU A 28 -12.55 -25.73 -4.55
C GLU A 28 -12.53 -25.49 -6.07
N PRO A 29 -11.73 -26.26 -6.85
CA PRO A 29 -11.62 -26.08 -8.30
C PRO A 29 -12.97 -26.10 -9.03
N GLU A 30 -13.86 -27.01 -8.64
CA GLU A 30 -15.18 -27.17 -9.26
C GLU A 30 -16.06 -25.93 -9.04
N VAL A 31 -16.00 -25.37 -7.83
CA VAL A 31 -16.72 -24.13 -7.48
C VAL A 31 -16.16 -22.94 -8.26
N TRP A 32 -14.83 -22.90 -8.45
CA TRP A 32 -14.23 -21.85 -9.27
C TRP A 32 -14.65 -21.95 -10.74
N ASP A 33 -14.65 -23.15 -11.31
CA ASP A 33 -15.05 -23.37 -12.70
C ASP A 33 -16.51 -22.93 -12.93
N GLU A 34 -17.39 -23.12 -11.96
CA GLU A 34 -18.78 -22.62 -12.00
C GLU A 34 -18.86 -21.09 -11.86
N TRP A 35 -18.01 -20.48 -11.04
CA TRP A 35 -18.12 -19.05 -10.70
C TRP A 35 -17.31 -18.12 -11.60
N ALA A 36 -16.36 -18.66 -12.36
CA ALA A 36 -15.31 -17.88 -13.02
C ALA A 36 -15.86 -16.78 -13.93
N ASP A 37 -16.89 -17.07 -14.73
CA ASP A 37 -17.47 -16.13 -15.68
C ASP A 37 -18.22 -14.99 -14.97
N GLU A 38 -19.09 -15.30 -14.00
CA GLU A 38 -19.79 -14.27 -13.22
C GLU A 38 -18.81 -13.40 -12.41
N VAL A 39 -17.79 -14.02 -11.81
CA VAL A 39 -16.74 -13.29 -11.09
C VAL A 39 -15.95 -12.39 -12.04
N ALA A 40 -15.68 -12.83 -13.27
CA ALA A 40 -15.04 -12.01 -14.28
C ALA A 40 -15.87 -10.76 -14.60
N ASP A 41 -17.18 -10.90 -14.79
CA ASP A 41 -18.07 -9.77 -15.07
C ASP A 41 -18.15 -8.79 -13.89
N ILE A 42 -18.26 -9.30 -12.66
CA ILE A 42 -18.24 -8.49 -11.44
C ILE A 42 -16.94 -7.69 -11.32
N VAL A 43 -15.79 -8.33 -11.56
CA VAL A 43 -14.49 -7.66 -11.45
C VAL A 43 -14.25 -6.69 -12.61
N ARG A 44 -14.74 -7.00 -13.81
CA ARG A 44 -14.67 -6.11 -14.98
C ARG A 44 -15.42 -4.80 -14.72
N ALA A 45 -16.57 -4.86 -14.02
CA ALA A 45 -17.31 -3.67 -13.62
C ALA A 45 -16.48 -2.69 -12.76
N ALA A 46 -15.47 -3.17 -12.03
CA ALA A 46 -14.57 -2.31 -11.27
C ALA A 46 -13.48 -1.63 -12.12
N GLU A 47 -13.36 -1.93 -13.42
CA GLU A 47 -12.38 -1.37 -14.35
C GLU A 47 -10.92 -1.48 -13.86
N PRO A 48 -10.39 -2.70 -13.62
CA PRO A 48 -9.03 -2.88 -13.10
C PRO A 48 -7.99 -2.11 -13.92
N SER A 49 -7.03 -1.51 -13.24
CA SER A 49 -6.00 -0.65 -13.86
C SER A 49 -4.71 -1.38 -14.21
N SER A 50 -4.52 -2.58 -13.67
CA SER A 50 -3.33 -3.41 -13.87
C SER A 50 -3.63 -4.88 -13.57
N ALA A 51 -2.77 -5.81 -14.00
CA ALA A 51 -2.89 -7.23 -13.68
C ALA A 51 -2.80 -7.53 -12.16
N GLN A 52 -2.09 -6.67 -11.41
CA GLN A 52 -2.02 -6.77 -9.96
C GLN A 52 -3.30 -6.29 -9.28
N ASP A 53 -3.87 -5.16 -9.73
CA ASP A 53 -5.18 -4.67 -9.28
C ASP A 53 -6.28 -5.71 -9.53
N LEU A 54 -6.29 -6.32 -10.73
CA LEU A 54 -7.17 -7.44 -11.09
C LEU A 54 -7.02 -8.61 -10.10
N THR A 55 -5.79 -9.01 -9.78
CA THR A 55 -5.53 -10.12 -8.83
C THR A 55 -6.10 -9.83 -7.45
N TYR A 56 -5.95 -8.59 -6.97
CA TYR A 56 -6.50 -8.21 -5.68
C TYR A 56 -8.03 -8.15 -5.68
N LEU A 57 -8.63 -7.61 -6.74
CA LEU A 57 -10.09 -7.60 -6.89
C LEU A 57 -10.65 -9.02 -6.92
N LEU A 58 -10.05 -9.93 -7.71
CA LEU A 58 -10.44 -11.34 -7.74
C LEU A 58 -10.36 -11.99 -6.36
N GLY A 59 -9.25 -11.79 -5.64
CA GLY A 59 -9.08 -12.34 -4.29
C GLY A 59 -10.13 -11.85 -3.31
N VAL A 60 -10.49 -10.56 -3.38
CA VAL A 60 -11.49 -9.97 -2.49
C VAL A 60 -12.91 -10.37 -2.86
N VAL A 61 -13.26 -10.40 -4.15
CA VAL A 61 -14.59 -10.84 -4.63
C VAL A 61 -14.81 -12.32 -4.31
N CYS A 62 -13.85 -13.21 -4.61
CA CYS A 62 -13.97 -14.63 -4.27
C CYS A 62 -14.11 -14.84 -2.75
N GLY A 63 -13.30 -14.14 -1.95
CA GLY A 63 -13.37 -14.22 -0.49
C GLY A 63 -14.67 -13.66 0.09
N TYR A 64 -15.30 -12.72 -0.59
CA TYR A 64 -16.61 -12.16 -0.26
C TYR A 64 -17.74 -13.12 -0.62
N LEU A 65 -17.79 -13.62 -1.86
CA LEU A 65 -18.81 -14.55 -2.33
C LEU A 65 -18.78 -15.87 -1.57
N ARG A 66 -17.59 -16.42 -1.26
CA ARG A 66 -17.46 -17.60 -0.39
C ARG A 66 -18.17 -17.43 0.96
N TRP A 67 -18.26 -16.20 1.47
CA TRP A 67 -18.97 -15.89 2.70
C TRP A 67 -20.47 -15.65 2.49
N SER A 68 -20.87 -14.94 1.43
CA SER A 68 -22.29 -14.56 1.20
C SER A 68 -23.11 -15.67 0.54
N THR A 69 -22.55 -16.38 -0.43
CA THR A 69 -23.24 -17.38 -1.24
C THR A 69 -23.89 -18.51 -0.44
N PRO A 70 -23.29 -19.07 0.62
CA PRO A 70 -23.96 -20.08 1.45
C PRO A 70 -25.28 -19.60 2.10
N VAL A 71 -25.47 -18.29 2.24
CA VAL A 71 -26.67 -17.68 2.85
C VAL A 71 -27.66 -17.22 1.78
N HIS A 72 -27.17 -16.72 0.64
CA HIS A 72 -27.99 -16.06 -0.38
C HIS A 72 -28.19 -16.87 -1.66
N GLY A 73 -27.52 -18.02 -1.79
CA GLY A 73 -27.55 -18.87 -2.98
C GLY A 73 -26.65 -18.39 -4.11
N THR A 74 -26.68 -19.11 -5.24
CA THR A 74 -25.81 -18.93 -6.42
C THR A 74 -26.51 -18.31 -7.63
N ASN A 75 -27.76 -17.87 -7.48
CA ASN A 75 -28.57 -17.45 -8.63
C ASN A 75 -28.13 -16.11 -9.25
N ASP A 76 -27.52 -15.22 -8.46
CA ASP A 76 -27.04 -13.92 -8.91
C ASP A 76 -25.95 -13.41 -7.94
N PHE A 77 -24.68 -13.47 -8.35
CA PHE A 77 -23.59 -12.93 -7.54
C PHE A 77 -23.55 -11.40 -7.52
N ALA A 78 -23.96 -10.73 -8.60
CA ALA A 78 -23.94 -9.28 -8.67
C ALA A 78 -24.93 -8.65 -7.67
N ALA A 79 -26.13 -9.24 -7.54
CA ALA A 79 -27.13 -8.84 -6.55
C ALA A 79 -26.67 -9.00 -5.09
N GLN A 80 -25.66 -9.85 -4.83
CA GLN A 80 -25.09 -10.00 -3.50
C GLN A 80 -24.09 -8.90 -3.15
N VAL A 81 -23.57 -8.14 -4.10
CA VAL A 81 -22.56 -7.10 -3.83
C VAL A 81 -23.23 -5.79 -3.42
N THR A 82 -23.86 -5.78 -2.25
CA THR A 82 -24.55 -4.59 -1.69
C THR A 82 -23.75 -3.94 -0.57
N GLU A 83 -23.95 -2.65 -0.32
CA GLU A 83 -23.24 -1.91 0.73
C GLU A 83 -23.46 -2.50 2.15
N ASP A 84 -24.67 -3.00 2.41
CA ASP A 84 -25.03 -3.64 3.67
C ASP A 84 -24.28 -4.96 3.88
N LEU A 85 -24.27 -5.83 2.86
CA LEU A 85 -23.57 -7.12 2.94
C LEU A 85 -22.05 -6.92 2.97
N ILE A 86 -21.51 -5.93 2.26
CA ILE A 86 -20.10 -5.52 2.35
C ILE A 86 -19.77 -5.09 3.79
N THR A 87 -20.62 -4.29 4.43
CA THR A 87 -20.42 -3.84 5.81
C THR A 87 -20.43 -5.01 6.80
N GLN A 88 -21.33 -5.97 6.62
CA GLN A 88 -21.39 -7.18 7.45
C GLN A 88 -20.16 -8.07 7.27
N TYR A 89 -19.71 -8.26 6.03
CA TYR A 89 -18.49 -9.00 5.72
C TYR A 89 -17.26 -8.39 6.39
N LEU A 90 -17.10 -7.07 6.32
CA LEU A 90 -15.97 -6.38 6.94
C LEU A 90 -15.97 -6.50 8.47
N LYS A 91 -17.15 -6.40 9.11
CA LYS A 91 -17.29 -6.65 10.56
C LYS A 91 -16.90 -8.08 10.95
N ARG A 92 -17.21 -9.06 10.11
CA ARG A 92 -16.76 -10.46 10.33
C ARG A 92 -15.23 -10.55 10.28
N LEU A 93 -14.60 -9.95 9.27
CA LEU A 93 -13.14 -9.97 9.13
C LEU A 93 -12.43 -9.24 10.28
N GLU A 94 -13.00 -8.15 10.76
CA GLU A 94 -12.54 -7.41 11.93
C GLU A 94 -12.56 -8.28 13.19
N ARG A 95 -13.68 -8.97 13.46
CA ARG A 95 -13.79 -9.93 14.57
C ARG A 95 -12.81 -11.09 14.46
N ALA A 96 -12.42 -11.47 13.25
CA ALA A 96 -11.42 -12.49 12.99
C ALA A 96 -9.96 -11.98 13.13
N GLY A 97 -9.76 -10.72 13.54
CA GLY A 97 -8.42 -10.15 13.79
C GLY A 97 -7.72 -9.63 12.54
N THR A 98 -8.45 -9.35 11.45
CA THR A 98 -7.85 -8.77 10.24
C THR A 98 -7.32 -7.36 10.52
N ALA A 99 -6.07 -7.09 10.11
CA ALA A 99 -5.46 -5.77 10.29
C ALA A 99 -6.27 -4.63 9.64
N VAL A 100 -6.32 -3.46 10.31
CA VAL A 100 -7.12 -2.29 9.89
C VAL A 100 -6.83 -1.87 8.45
N GLY A 101 -5.55 -1.76 8.06
CA GLY A 101 -5.19 -1.37 6.70
C GLY A 101 -5.65 -2.39 5.63
N THR A 102 -5.71 -3.68 5.99
CA THR A 102 -6.27 -4.72 5.10
C THR A 102 -7.79 -4.58 4.98
N LEU A 103 -8.49 -4.24 6.06
CA LEU A 103 -9.93 -3.98 6.05
C LEU A 103 -10.28 -2.77 5.19
N GLU A 104 -9.53 -1.67 5.32
CA GLU A 104 -9.71 -0.47 4.49
C GLU A 104 -9.51 -0.75 3.01
N ASN A 105 -8.47 -1.52 2.66
CA ASN A 105 -8.21 -1.91 1.27
C ASN A 105 -9.36 -2.76 0.72
N ARG A 106 -9.80 -3.79 1.46
CA ARG A 106 -10.94 -4.64 1.06
C ARG A 106 -12.22 -3.84 0.90
N ARG A 107 -12.50 -2.92 1.84
CA ARG A 107 -13.65 -2.01 1.77
C ARG A 107 -13.62 -1.18 0.49
N SER A 108 -12.50 -0.55 0.19
CA SER A 108 -12.34 0.26 -1.02
C SER A 108 -12.56 -0.55 -2.29
N GLN A 109 -12.07 -1.80 -2.33
CA GLN A 109 -12.22 -2.70 -3.47
C GLN A 109 -13.67 -3.14 -3.68
N LEU A 110 -14.35 -3.59 -2.62
CA LEU A 110 -15.75 -4.02 -2.70
C LEU A 110 -16.69 -2.86 -3.05
N LEU A 111 -16.49 -1.67 -2.46
CA LEU A 111 -17.30 -0.50 -2.81
C LEU A 111 -17.05 -0.03 -4.25
N ARG A 112 -15.84 -0.23 -4.78
CA ARG A 112 -15.53 0.04 -6.19
C ARG A 112 -16.29 -0.91 -7.12
N VAL A 113 -16.34 -2.20 -6.80
CA VAL A 113 -17.14 -3.20 -7.51
C VAL A 113 -18.63 -2.84 -7.47
N HIS A 114 -19.19 -2.57 -6.29
CA HIS A 114 -20.59 -2.17 -6.12
C HIS A 114 -20.95 -0.96 -6.99
N ARG A 115 -20.10 0.08 -7.01
CA ARG A 115 -20.31 1.26 -7.86
C ARG A 115 -20.29 0.91 -9.35
N GLY A 116 -19.34 0.08 -9.77
CA GLY A 116 -19.22 -0.39 -11.14
C GLY A 116 -20.48 -1.13 -11.61
N LEU A 117 -20.97 -2.06 -10.79
CA LEU A 117 -22.21 -2.79 -11.05
C LEU A 117 -23.43 -1.86 -11.13
N ALA A 118 -23.45 -0.78 -10.34
CA ALA A 118 -24.49 0.25 -10.39
C ALA A 118 -24.35 1.23 -11.58
N GLY A 119 -23.39 1.03 -12.48
CA GLY A 119 -23.11 1.95 -13.60
C GLY A 119 -22.58 3.32 -13.15
N LEU A 120 -22.15 3.44 -11.89
CA LEU A 120 -21.59 4.66 -11.35
C LEU A 120 -20.09 4.74 -11.64
N PRO A 121 -19.53 5.94 -11.84
CA PRO A 121 -18.09 6.09 -12.02
C PRO A 121 -17.31 5.40 -10.89
N THR A 122 -16.44 4.47 -11.29
CA THR A 122 -15.59 3.75 -10.34
C THR A 122 -14.55 4.73 -9.81
N ARG A 123 -14.45 4.88 -8.49
CA ARG A 123 -13.33 5.60 -7.89
C ARG A 123 -12.14 4.66 -7.98
N LYS A 124 -11.32 4.80 -9.02
CA LYS A 124 -10.06 4.06 -9.12
C LYS A 124 -9.30 4.31 -7.82
N ALA A 125 -8.72 3.26 -7.25
CA ALA A 125 -7.80 3.43 -6.14
C ALA A 125 -6.77 4.44 -6.65
N ILE A 126 -6.76 5.65 -6.07
CA ILE A 126 -5.62 6.52 -6.22
C ILE A 126 -4.49 5.61 -5.78
N MET A 127 -3.58 5.28 -6.69
CA MET A 127 -2.28 4.76 -6.29
C MET A 127 -1.78 5.83 -5.34
N ARG A 128 -2.03 5.63 -4.05
CA ARG A 128 -1.17 6.16 -3.01
C ARG A 128 0.10 5.43 -3.35
N GLY A 129 0.87 6.00 -4.28
CA GLY A 129 2.25 5.60 -4.49
C GLY A 129 2.76 5.46 -3.08
N ARG A 130 3.27 4.26 -2.73
CA ARG A 130 3.96 4.11 -1.46
C ARG A 130 4.90 5.28 -1.45
N SER A 131 4.60 6.23 -0.58
CA SER A 131 5.31 7.49 -0.60
C SER A 131 6.78 7.10 -0.54
N PRO A 132 7.63 7.61 -1.43
CA PRO A 132 9.06 7.45 -1.25
C PRO A 132 9.53 8.00 0.10
N TYR A 133 8.60 8.58 0.89
CA TYR A 133 8.77 9.24 2.17
C TYR A 133 8.07 8.54 3.36
N THR A 134 7.65 7.27 3.24
CA THR A 134 7.30 6.48 4.44
C THR A 134 8.54 6.18 5.26
N ALA A 135 8.73 6.90 6.38
CA ALA A 135 9.86 6.73 7.29
C ALA A 135 10.20 5.24 7.50
N PRO A 136 11.50 4.88 7.44
CA PRO A 136 11.98 3.51 7.27
C PRO A 136 11.52 2.58 8.39
N TYR A 137 11.48 3.16 9.59
CA TYR A 137 11.22 2.60 10.90
C TYR A 137 10.56 3.72 11.69
N SER A 138 9.49 3.41 12.41
CA SER A 138 8.94 4.32 13.41
C SER A 138 9.97 4.56 14.52
N PRO A 139 9.83 5.64 15.32
CA PRO A 139 10.63 5.81 16.54
C PRO A 139 10.62 4.56 17.43
N SER A 140 9.47 3.88 17.54
CA SER A 140 9.34 2.61 18.25
C SER A 140 10.17 1.47 17.63
N GLY A 141 10.28 1.41 16.30
CA GLY A 141 11.13 0.43 15.62
C GLY A 141 12.61 0.68 15.88
N VAL A 142 13.05 1.94 15.92
CA VAL A 142 14.44 2.28 16.28
C VAL A 142 14.75 1.92 17.73
N HIS A 143 13.82 2.19 18.66
CA HIS A 143 13.96 1.75 20.05
C HIS A 143 14.05 0.23 20.18
N ALA A 144 13.23 -0.52 19.43
CA ALA A 144 13.28 -1.98 19.43
C ALA A 144 14.64 -2.52 18.93
N LEU A 145 15.23 -1.90 17.90
CA LEU A 145 16.56 -2.26 17.42
C LEU A 145 17.67 -1.97 18.45
N ARG A 146 17.57 -0.84 19.17
CA ARG A 146 18.52 -0.49 20.25
C ARG A 146 18.44 -1.44 21.45
N ALA A 147 17.29 -2.10 21.64
CA ALA A 147 17.06 -3.01 22.76
C ALA A 147 17.60 -4.44 22.51
N ILE A 148 18.15 -4.74 21.33
CA ILE A 148 18.75 -6.04 21.05
C ILE A 148 20.02 -6.22 21.88
N CYS A 149 20.06 -7.22 22.75
CA CYS A 149 21.26 -7.63 23.46
C CYS A 149 22.29 -8.19 22.47
N ALA A 150 23.53 -7.68 22.53
CA ALA A 150 24.63 -8.03 21.60
C ALA A 150 24.28 -7.79 20.11
N PRO A 151 24.06 -6.52 19.69
CA PRO A 151 23.76 -6.20 18.29
C PRO A 151 24.98 -6.52 17.40
N SER A 152 24.72 -6.96 16.16
CA SER A 152 25.79 -7.15 15.18
C SER A 152 26.60 -5.87 14.96
N GLU A 153 27.85 -5.99 14.53
CA GLU A 153 28.69 -4.85 14.19
C GLU A 153 28.02 -3.98 13.11
N GLU A 154 27.35 -4.63 12.15
CA GLU A 154 26.60 -3.99 11.09
C GLU A 154 25.40 -3.18 11.62
N LEU A 155 24.66 -3.68 12.63
CA LEU A 155 23.59 -2.92 13.28
C LEU A 155 24.16 -1.75 14.08
N GLN A 156 25.30 -1.91 14.74
CA GLN A 156 25.96 -0.81 15.44
C GLN A 156 26.44 0.29 14.49
N VAL A 157 26.95 -0.07 13.31
CA VAL A 157 27.27 0.89 12.23
C VAL A 157 26.02 1.60 11.76
N LEU A 158 24.93 0.88 11.50
CA LEU A 158 23.65 1.47 11.10
C LEU A 158 23.14 2.46 12.16
N LEU A 159 23.08 2.08 13.43
CA LEU A 159 22.59 2.94 14.50
C LEU A 159 23.45 4.21 14.65
N ARG A 160 24.78 4.10 14.54
CA ARG A 160 25.67 5.27 14.52
C ARG A 160 25.41 6.20 13.35
N ILE A 161 25.19 5.65 12.16
CA ILE A 161 24.83 6.43 10.96
C ILE A 161 23.46 7.12 11.15
N LEU A 162 22.51 6.47 11.82
CA LEU A 162 21.20 7.06 12.12
C LEU A 162 21.27 8.17 13.18
N ASP A 163 22.27 8.15 14.06
CA ASP A 163 22.50 9.17 15.08
C ASP A 163 23.38 10.34 14.60
N ASP A 164 24.20 10.13 13.56
CA ASP A 164 25.12 11.13 13.02
C ASP A 164 24.41 12.11 12.07
N ARG A 165 24.11 13.29 12.61
CA ARG A 165 23.42 14.38 11.89
C ARG A 165 24.30 15.15 10.92
N THR A 166 25.60 14.84 10.86
CA THR A 166 26.57 15.60 10.06
C THR A 166 26.86 14.98 8.69
N LEU A 167 26.42 13.74 8.45
CA LEU A 167 26.70 13.00 7.22
C LEU A 167 25.76 13.40 6.06
N THR A 168 26.35 13.58 4.89
CA THR A 168 25.59 13.79 3.64
C THR A 168 25.02 12.49 3.06
N THR A 169 23.98 12.63 2.21
CA THR A 169 23.90 11.95 0.89
C THR A 169 24.80 10.76 0.67
N SER A 170 25.85 11.12 -0.05
CA SER A 170 26.80 10.21 -0.63
C SER A 170 27.56 9.47 0.45
N GLU A 171 27.91 10.14 1.55
CA GLU A 171 28.70 9.55 2.64
C GLU A 171 27.94 8.45 3.38
N VAL A 172 26.65 8.66 3.67
CA VAL A 172 25.80 7.62 4.25
C VAL A 172 25.68 6.44 3.28
N MET A 173 25.40 6.70 2.00
CA MET A 173 25.25 5.64 1.01
C MET A 173 26.55 4.85 0.79
N ASP A 174 27.70 5.52 0.82
CA ASP A 174 29.00 4.89 0.70
C ASP A 174 29.35 4.08 1.95
N ARG A 175 29.04 4.58 3.15
CA ARG A 175 29.24 3.82 4.41
C ARG A 175 28.29 2.63 4.56
N LEU A 176 27.12 2.67 3.91
CA LEU A 176 26.13 1.59 3.93
C LEU A 176 26.33 0.57 2.79
N LYS A 177 27.17 0.86 1.79
CA LYS A 177 27.60 -0.14 0.80
C LYS A 177 28.36 -1.25 1.52
N GLY A 178 27.76 -2.45 1.55
CA GLY A 178 28.35 -3.64 2.18
C GLY A 178 27.78 -4.00 3.56
N VAL A 179 26.95 -3.14 4.16
CA VAL A 179 26.34 -3.37 5.49
C VAL A 179 25.07 -4.24 5.43
N ALA A 180 24.58 -4.54 4.23
CA ALA A 180 23.39 -5.35 3.99
C ALA A 180 23.66 -6.87 4.09
N THR A 181 24.04 -7.34 5.28
CA THR A 181 24.38 -8.75 5.54
C THR A 181 23.18 -9.54 6.08
N ASP A 182 23.23 -10.88 5.98
CA ASP A 182 22.21 -11.76 6.57
C ASP A 182 22.08 -11.55 8.09
N ARG A 183 23.18 -11.17 8.78
CA ARG A 183 23.18 -10.80 10.19
C ARG A 183 22.27 -9.62 10.51
N LEU A 184 22.24 -8.62 9.64
CA LEU A 184 21.35 -7.48 9.82
C LEU A 184 19.89 -7.91 9.66
N ARG A 185 19.59 -8.87 8.77
CA ARG A 185 18.24 -9.43 8.65
C ARG A 185 17.82 -10.16 9.95
N GLU A 186 18.74 -10.89 10.57
CA GLU A 186 18.50 -11.60 11.83
C GLU A 186 18.27 -10.65 13.01
N ASP A 187 19.06 -9.58 13.13
CA ASP A 187 18.85 -8.54 14.15
C ASP A 187 17.46 -7.90 13.99
N PHE A 188 17.07 -7.56 12.77
CA PHE A 188 15.74 -7.02 12.49
C PHE A 188 14.63 -7.99 12.88
N ALA A 189 14.79 -9.28 12.56
CA ALA A 189 13.84 -10.31 12.95
C ALA A 189 13.74 -10.46 14.48
N ARG A 190 14.86 -10.37 15.22
CA ARG A 190 14.88 -10.37 16.69
C ARG A 190 14.10 -9.20 17.30
N ALA A 191 14.08 -8.04 16.63
CA ALA A 191 13.24 -6.90 17.02
C ALA A 191 11.77 -7.01 16.54
N GLY A 192 11.36 -8.12 15.91
CA GLY A 192 10.03 -8.26 15.32
C GLY A 192 9.80 -7.39 14.08
N LEU A 193 10.87 -6.94 13.43
CA LEU A 193 10.84 -6.05 12.27
C LEU A 193 11.23 -6.79 10.99
N LYS A 194 10.71 -6.30 9.86
CA LYS A 194 11.15 -6.77 8.54
C LYS A 194 12.29 -5.91 8.01
N TRP A 195 13.42 -6.54 7.72
CA TRP A 195 14.51 -5.88 7.02
C TRP A 195 14.13 -5.52 5.58
N SER A 196 14.45 -4.30 5.14
CA SER A 196 14.21 -3.84 3.77
C SER A 196 15.20 -2.75 3.38
N ARG A 197 16.04 -3.04 2.38
CA ARG A 197 17.05 -2.11 1.85
C ARG A 197 16.45 -0.87 1.18
N GLU A 198 15.26 -1.00 0.60
CA GLU A 198 14.55 0.12 -0.04
C GLU A 198 14.10 1.17 0.98
N ARG A 199 13.80 0.75 2.22
CA ARG A 199 13.39 1.65 3.30
C ARG A 199 14.52 2.59 3.73
N TRP A 200 15.78 2.20 3.56
CA TRP A 200 16.93 3.02 3.93
C TRP A 200 17.01 4.35 3.18
N ARG A 201 16.49 4.41 1.95
CA ARG A 201 16.39 5.67 1.18
C ARG A 201 15.46 6.69 1.82
N VAL A 202 14.52 6.21 2.64
CA VAL A 202 13.46 7.02 3.22
C VAL A 202 13.81 7.60 4.58
N THR A 203 14.68 6.92 5.34
CA THR A 203 15.29 7.46 6.58
C THR A 203 15.94 8.80 6.32
N TRP A 204 16.47 8.91 5.12
CA TRP A 204 17.31 10.00 4.71
C TRP A 204 16.51 11.25 4.32
N ALA A 205 15.29 11.07 3.81
CA ALA A 205 14.35 12.16 3.61
C ALA A 205 13.88 12.80 4.93
N ALA A 206 13.88 12.07 6.04
CA ALA A 206 13.62 12.64 7.37
C ALA A 206 14.82 13.46 7.89
N GLY A 207 16.03 13.19 7.42
CA GLY A 207 17.21 14.03 7.67
C GLY A 207 17.15 15.37 6.91
N LEU A 208 16.65 15.35 5.67
CA LEU A 208 16.42 16.53 4.81
C LEU A 208 15.41 17.54 5.39
N VAL A 209 14.55 17.13 6.32
CA VAL A 209 13.60 18.02 7.01
C VAL A 209 14.27 18.95 8.01
N ASN A 210 15.52 18.66 8.41
CA ASN A 210 16.33 19.54 9.27
C ASN A 210 17.31 20.43 8.47
N ASP A 211 17.13 20.52 7.15
CA ASP A 211 17.83 21.48 6.30
C ASP A 211 17.23 22.88 6.54
N GLU A 212 18.06 23.93 6.63
CA GLU A 212 17.60 25.31 6.85
C GLU A 212 16.87 25.88 5.61
N ALA A 213 16.88 25.16 4.49
CA ALA A 213 16.11 25.48 3.31
C ALA A 213 14.60 25.42 3.60
N ASP A 214 13.85 26.39 3.08
CA ASP A 214 12.39 26.37 3.21
C ASP A 214 11.79 25.14 2.51
N PHE A 215 10.71 24.61 3.08
CA PHE A 215 10.08 23.37 2.66
C PHE A 215 9.63 23.36 1.19
N VAL A 216 9.30 24.54 0.63
CA VAL A 216 8.87 24.69 -0.77
C VAL A 216 10.05 24.44 -1.72
N THR A 217 11.22 24.97 -1.40
CA THR A 217 12.46 24.72 -2.14
C THR A 217 12.83 23.23 -2.15
N LEU A 218 12.66 22.54 -1.02
CA LEU A 218 12.91 21.10 -0.90
C LEU A 218 11.90 20.26 -1.70
N ALA A 219 10.63 20.65 -1.71
CA ALA A 219 9.58 19.99 -2.49
C ALA A 219 9.75 20.10 -3.99
N LEU A 220 10.19 21.25 -4.48
CA LEU A 220 10.47 21.45 -5.90
C LEU A 220 11.71 20.68 -6.37
N ARG A 221 12.76 20.58 -5.55
CA ARG A 221 14.00 19.86 -5.90
C ARG A 221 13.88 18.34 -5.87
N HIS A 222 13.09 17.80 -4.93
CA HIS A 222 13.09 16.35 -4.63
C HIS A 222 11.77 15.65 -4.97
N GLY A 223 10.78 16.36 -5.51
CA GLY A 223 9.56 15.77 -6.04
C GLY A 223 8.67 15.13 -4.97
N PHE A 224 8.48 15.82 -3.83
CA PHE A 224 7.50 15.39 -2.83
C PHE A 224 6.09 15.42 -3.43
N SER A 225 5.27 14.39 -3.16
CA SER A 225 3.87 14.43 -3.58
C SER A 225 3.11 15.42 -2.70
N ARG A 226 2.11 16.10 -3.27
CA ARG A 226 1.27 17.07 -2.55
C ARG A 226 0.70 16.52 -1.23
N ASN A 227 0.28 15.27 -1.24
CA ASN A 227 -0.29 14.61 -0.06
C ASN A 227 0.78 14.32 1.02
N ASP A 228 2.03 14.12 0.63
CA ASP A 228 3.16 14.01 1.57
C ASP A 228 3.42 15.36 2.23
N CYS A 229 3.39 16.43 1.44
CA CYS A 229 3.57 17.80 1.94
C CYS A 229 2.45 18.24 2.89
N GLU A 230 1.20 17.97 2.54
CA GLU A 230 0.03 18.30 3.37
C GLU A 230 0.03 17.53 4.69
N ARG A 231 0.43 16.24 4.69
CA ARG A 231 0.58 15.45 5.91
C ARG A 231 1.73 15.91 6.78
N PHE A 232 2.86 16.27 6.17
CA PHE A 232 4.02 16.75 6.90
C PHE A 232 3.70 18.03 7.68
N LEU A 233 3.10 19.03 7.00
CA LEU A 233 2.70 20.31 7.60
C LEU A 233 1.61 20.13 8.69
N ALA A 234 0.71 19.16 8.53
CA ALA A 234 -0.29 18.85 9.56
C ALA A 234 0.31 18.29 10.86
N HIS A 235 1.45 17.61 10.78
CA HIS A 235 2.14 17.03 11.94
C HIS A 235 3.29 17.91 12.48
N HIS A 236 3.73 18.91 11.70
CA HIS A 236 4.81 19.83 12.06
C HIS A 236 4.38 21.27 11.78
N PRO A 237 3.42 21.82 12.57
CA PRO A 237 2.82 23.13 12.31
C PRO A 237 3.81 24.30 12.47
N ALA A 238 4.97 24.05 13.07
CA ALA A 238 6.06 25.02 13.20
C ALA A 238 6.94 25.13 11.94
N THR A 239 6.82 24.21 10.97
CA THR A 239 7.57 24.27 9.72
C THR A 239 7.04 25.41 8.85
N PRO A 240 7.89 26.33 8.36
CA PRO A 240 7.46 27.39 7.46
C PRO A 240 6.98 26.82 6.12
N GLY A 241 5.72 27.13 5.77
CA GLY A 241 5.08 26.69 4.54
C GLY A 241 3.57 26.48 4.73
N THR A 242 2.77 26.67 3.67
CA THR A 242 1.33 26.43 3.70
C THR A 242 0.90 25.50 2.57
N PRO A 243 -0.15 24.68 2.78
CA PRO A 243 -0.78 23.93 1.70
C PRO A 243 -1.24 24.78 0.50
N LEU A 244 -1.44 26.09 0.70
CA LEU A 244 -1.79 27.06 -0.33
C LEU A 244 -0.59 27.47 -1.20
N GLN A 245 0.62 27.58 -0.64
CA GLN A 245 1.85 27.85 -1.40
C GLN A 245 2.24 26.69 -2.33
N LEU A 246 1.78 25.48 -2.03
CA LEU A 246 1.93 24.30 -2.90
C LEU A 246 0.95 24.30 -4.09
N ARG A 247 0.05 25.28 -4.19
CA ARG A 247 -0.96 25.42 -5.27
C ARG A 247 -0.55 26.37 -6.40
N GLY A 248 0.69 26.86 -6.38
CA GLY A 248 1.23 27.72 -7.45
C GLY A 248 1.02 27.13 -8.83
#